data_AF-A0A0F9J0J0-F1
#
_entry.id   AF-A0A0F9J0J0-F1
#
_cell.length_a   1.000
_cell.length_b   1.000
_cell.length_c   1.000
_cell.angle_alpha   90.00
_cell.angle_beta   90.00
_cell.angle_gamma   90.00
#
_symmetry.space_group_name_H-M   'P 1'
#
loop_
_entity.id
_entity.type
_entity.pdbx_description
1 polymer ?
#
loop_
_entity_poly.entity_id
_entity_poly.type
_entity_poly.pdbx_seq_one_letter_code
_entity_poly.pdbx_strand_id
1 'polypeptide(L)'
;MKPVTFPEVNKVWAEDQDEYLNLPAYVDAKESISKWRLSWWERVKVLFTGTIWWRQVNFGEDLQPQCPTLQYPFIRQKIYIGDGRQVQHYNTAGGKKL
;
A
#
# COMPACT_ATOMS: atom_id res chain seq x y z
N MET A 1 -0.99 -1.83 9.74
CA MET A 1 0.42 -1.63 10.13
C MET A 1 0.72 -0.15 10.04
N LYS A 2 1.79 0.35 10.67
CA LYS A 2 2.12 1.78 10.63
C LYS A 2 3.58 1.99 10.24
N PRO A 3 3.90 3.06 9.50
CA PRO A 3 5.29 3.44 9.31
C PRO A 3 5.89 3.80 10.67
N VAL A 4 7.15 3.44 10.88
CA VAL A 4 7.87 3.72 12.13
C VAL A 4 9.25 4.26 11.81
N THR A 5 9.71 5.21 12.63
CA THR A 5 11.06 5.75 12.52
C THR A 5 12.14 4.72 12.86
N PHE A 6 13.37 4.99 12.43
CA PHE A 6 14.57 4.22 12.69
C PHE A 6 15.81 5.14 12.64
N PRO A 7 16.97 4.74 13.20
CA PRO A 7 18.11 5.64 13.39
C PRO A 7 18.65 6.29 12.11
N GLU A 8 18.58 5.61 10.98
CA GLU A 8 19.14 6.04 9.70
C GLU A 8 18.19 6.92 8.87
N VAL A 9 17.03 7.31 9.40
CA VAL A 9 16.07 8.18 8.70
C VAL A 9 16.72 9.53 8.37
N ASN A 10 16.69 9.90 7.09
CA ASN A 10 17.20 11.19 6.59
C ASN A 10 16.17 12.00 5.79
N LYS A 11 14.97 11.44 5.54
CA LYS A 11 13.85 12.11 4.87
C LYS A 11 12.52 11.64 5.44
N VAL A 12 11.55 12.55 5.57
CA VAL A 12 10.16 12.24 5.88
C VAL A 12 9.32 12.60 4.65
N TRP A 13 8.72 11.61 4.01
CA TRP A 13 7.81 11.86 2.90
C TRP A 13 6.43 12.26 3.40
N ALA A 14 5.74 13.08 2.60
CA ALA A 14 4.41 13.62 2.91
C ALA A 14 4.33 14.42 4.23
N GLU A 15 5.45 15.00 4.66
CA GLU A 15 5.45 15.99 5.74
C GLU A 15 4.52 17.16 5.35
N ASP A 16 3.64 17.56 6.28
CA ASP A 16 2.63 18.61 6.10
C ASP A 16 1.50 18.32 5.08
N GLN A 17 1.25 17.06 4.72
CA GLN A 17 0.09 16.66 3.90
C GLN A 17 -0.96 15.93 4.74
N ASP A 18 -2.04 16.61 5.12
CA ASP A 18 -3.11 16.03 5.95
C ASP A 18 -3.75 14.75 5.36
N GLU A 19 -3.73 14.60 4.03
CA GLU A 19 -4.31 13.45 3.34
C GLU A 19 -3.46 12.17 3.44
N TYR A 20 -2.20 12.28 3.87
CA TYR A 20 -1.25 11.17 3.89
C TYR A 20 -0.63 10.96 5.27
N LEU A 21 -0.17 9.73 5.52
CA LEU A 21 0.62 9.45 6.70
C LEU A 21 2.09 9.79 6.41
N ASN A 22 2.72 10.53 7.32
CA ASN A 22 4.16 10.77 7.30
C ASN A 22 4.91 9.45 7.18
N LEU A 23 5.79 9.38 6.17
CA LEU A 23 6.56 8.18 5.88
C LEU A 23 8.05 8.47 6.09
N PRO A 24 8.56 8.23 7.32
CA PRO A 24 9.99 8.31 7.59
C PRO A 24 10.73 7.25 6.79
N ALA A 25 11.78 7.68 6.09
CA ALA A 25 12.59 6.84 5.24
C ALA A 25 14.06 7.25 5.26
N TYR A 26 14.92 6.30 4.94
CA TYR A 26 16.26 6.58 4.43
C TYR A 26 16.16 6.70 2.92
N VAL A 27 16.78 7.71 2.36
CA VAL A 27 16.79 7.99 0.92
C VAL A 27 18.21 8.30 0.49
N ASP A 28 18.68 7.64 -0.57
CA ASP A 28 19.92 7.99 -1.25
C ASP A 28 19.71 8.08 -2.77
N ALA A 29 20.81 8.10 -3.52
CA ALA A 29 20.78 8.20 -4.98
C ALA A 29 20.13 6.99 -5.69
N LYS A 30 19.86 5.88 -4.99
CA LYS A 30 19.41 4.61 -5.58
C LYS A 30 18.08 4.13 -5.02
N GLU A 31 17.81 4.35 -3.74
CA GLU A 31 16.63 3.75 -3.11
C GLU A 31 16.00 4.60 -2.01
N SER A 32 14.80 4.19 -1.61
CA SER A 32 14.09 4.69 -0.45
C SER A 32 13.68 3.51 0.42
N ILE A 33 14.18 3.47 1.64
CA ILE A 33 13.93 2.40 2.61
C ILE A 33 12.96 2.94 3.65
N SER A 34 11.79 2.31 3.77
CA SER A 34 10.79 2.62 4.80
C SER A 34 10.54 1.41 5.70
N LYS A 35 10.31 1.67 6.99
CA LYS A 35 10.11 0.61 8.00
C LYS A 35 8.66 0.59 8.46
N TRP A 36 8.06 -0.60 8.47
CA TRP A 36 6.67 -0.80 8.87
C TRP A 36 6.57 -1.74 10.06
N ARG A 37 5.82 -1.33 11.08
CA ARG A 37 5.53 -2.16 12.24
C ARG A 37 4.13 -2.72 12.15
N LEU A 38 4.04 -4.05 12.12
CA LEU A 38 2.78 -4.78 12.29
C LEU A 38 2.25 -4.59 13.71
N SER A 39 0.94 -4.35 13.82
CA SER A 39 0.23 -4.46 15.10
C SER A 39 0.21 -5.90 15.61
N TRP A 40 -0.13 -6.10 16.89
CA TRP A 40 -0.20 -7.44 17.49
C TRP A 40 -1.05 -8.42 16.67
N TRP A 41 -2.28 -8.01 16.31
CA TRP A 41 -3.19 -8.83 15.51
C TRP A 41 -2.69 -9.09 14.10
N GLU A 42 -2.00 -8.12 13.49
CA GLU A 42 -1.40 -8.29 12.17
C GLU A 42 -0.23 -9.28 12.19
N ARG A 43 0.56 -9.32 13.27
CA ARG A 43 1.59 -10.35 13.46
C ARG A 43 0.98 -11.74 13.55
N VAL A 44 -0.11 -11.89 14.30
CA VAL A 44 -0.84 -13.17 14.39
C VAL A 44 -1.38 -13.58 13.03
N LYS A 45 -1.98 -12.64 12.26
CA LYS A 45 -2.45 -12.93 10.90
C LYS A 45 -1.32 -13.38 9.98
N VAL A 46 -0.21 -12.64 9.94
CA VAL A 46 0.97 -13.01 9.12
C VAL A 46 1.55 -14.34 9.55
N LEU A 47 1.56 -14.67 10.85
CA LEU A 47 2.03 -15.97 11.34
C LEU A 47 1.24 -17.13 10.73
N PHE A 48 -0.07 -16.97 10.53
CA PHE A 48 -0.94 -18.02 9.98
C PHE A 48 -1.11 -17.96 8.46
N THR A 49 -1.06 -16.77 7.85
CA THR A 49 -1.27 -16.61 6.40
C THR A 49 0.01 -16.52 5.60
N GLY A 50 1.15 -16.22 6.25
CA GLY A 50 2.46 -16.07 5.62
C GLY A 50 2.56 -14.97 4.56
N THR A 51 1.58 -14.07 4.47
CA THR A 51 1.41 -13.18 3.31
C THR A 51 1.32 -11.71 3.72
N ILE A 52 2.04 -10.88 2.97
CA ILE A 52 2.01 -9.41 3.04
C ILE A 52 1.89 -8.91 1.61
N TRP A 53 0.95 -8.01 1.34
CA TRP A 53 0.88 -7.33 0.06
C TRP A 53 1.70 -6.05 0.11
N TRP A 54 2.60 -5.90 -0.85
CA TRP A 54 3.43 -4.71 -1.04
C TRP A 54 3.34 -4.26 -2.49
N ARG A 55 3.05 -2.97 -2.70
CA ARG A 55 3.00 -2.36 -4.03
C ARG A 55 3.86 -1.11 -3.99
N GLN A 56 4.88 -1.06 -4.84
CA GLN A 56 5.68 0.14 -5.06
C GLN A 56 6.20 0.11 -6.50
N VAL A 57 6.00 1.21 -7.21
CA VAL A 57 6.52 1.43 -8.56
C VAL A 57 7.00 2.87 -8.56
N ASN A 58 8.24 3.20 -8.92
CA ASN A 58 8.67 4.61 -8.91
C ASN A 58 9.76 5.00 -9.92
N PHE A 59 10.25 4.11 -10.80
CA PHE A 59 11.02 4.45 -12.02
C PHE A 59 12.08 5.59 -11.93
N GLY A 60 12.75 5.79 -10.78
CA GLY A 60 13.76 6.84 -10.58
C GLY A 60 13.22 8.21 -10.16
N GLU A 61 11.92 8.34 -9.99
CA GLU A 61 11.21 9.54 -9.56
C GLU A 61 10.92 9.53 -8.04
N ASP A 62 10.40 10.65 -7.53
CA ASP A 62 9.94 10.77 -6.14
C ASP A 62 9.09 9.57 -5.70
N LEU A 63 9.21 9.24 -4.40
CA LEU A 63 8.57 8.05 -3.85
C LEU A 63 7.06 8.08 -4.08
N GLN A 64 6.55 7.11 -4.84
CA GLN A 64 5.10 6.95 -4.98
C GLN A 64 4.45 6.54 -3.66
N PRO A 65 3.20 6.95 -3.39
CA PRO A 65 2.48 6.61 -2.17
C PRO A 65 2.51 5.10 -1.88
N GLN A 66 2.92 4.74 -0.66
CA GLN A 66 3.03 3.36 -0.21
C GLN A 66 1.86 2.97 0.70
N CYS A 67 1.23 1.82 0.44
CA CYS A 67 0.15 1.29 1.27
C CYS A 67 0.25 -0.24 1.42
N PRO A 68 1.16 -0.73 2.28
CA PRO A 68 1.24 -2.16 2.58
C PRO A 68 0.02 -2.59 3.41
N THR A 69 -0.54 -3.74 3.06
CA THR A 69 -1.77 -4.25 3.69
C THR A 69 -1.75 -5.78 3.82
N LEU A 70 -2.42 -6.28 4.87
CA LEU A 70 -2.72 -7.71 5.02
C LEU A 70 -4.09 -8.08 4.44
N GLN A 71 -4.88 -7.09 4.06
CA GLN A 71 -6.21 -7.31 3.49
C GLN A 71 -6.07 -7.54 1.99
N TYR A 72 -6.94 -8.40 1.44
CA TYR A 72 -7.06 -8.59 0.01
C TYR A 72 -7.38 -7.24 -0.65
N PRO A 73 -6.50 -6.71 -1.53
CA PRO A 73 -6.57 -5.31 -1.95
C PRO A 73 -7.61 -5.04 -3.05
N PHE A 74 -8.31 -6.07 -3.53
CA PHE A 74 -9.28 -5.92 -4.62
C PHE A 74 -10.71 -5.88 -4.07
N ILE A 75 -11.41 -4.79 -4.35
CA ILE A 75 -12.85 -4.67 -4.07
C ILE A 75 -13.62 -5.42 -5.16
N ARG A 76 -14.51 -6.31 -4.74
CA ARG A 76 -15.49 -6.94 -5.66
C ARG A 76 -16.61 -5.94 -5.90
N GLN A 77 -16.67 -5.35 -7.11
CA GLN A 77 -17.78 -4.48 -7.47
C GLN A 77 -18.92 -5.35 -8.00
N LYS A 78 -20.05 -5.40 -7.28
CA LYS A 78 -21.27 -6.01 -7.82
C LYS A 78 -21.87 -5.02 -8.82
N ILE A 79 -21.75 -5.32 -10.10
CA ILE A 79 -22.43 -4.56 -11.15
C ILE A 79 -23.78 -5.23 -11.37
N TYR A 80 -24.85 -4.48 -11.17
CA TYR A 80 -26.18 -4.88 -11.58
C TYR A 80 -26.36 -4.46 -13.03
N ILE A 81 -26.50 -5.42 -13.93
CA ILE A 81 -26.99 -5.12 -15.28
C ILE A 81 -28.51 -4.91 -15.14
N GLY A 82 -29.07 -3.95 -15.88
CA GLY A 82 -30.49 -3.56 -15.82
C GLY A 82 -31.50 -4.69 -16.11
N ASP A 83 -31.04 -5.90 -16.41
CA ASP A 83 -31.82 -7.13 -16.55
C ASP A 83 -31.91 -7.98 -15.26
N GLY A 84 -31.35 -7.48 -14.14
CA GLY A 84 -31.38 -8.16 -12.84
C GLY A 84 -30.28 -9.22 -12.65
N ARG A 85 -29.39 -9.44 -13.63
CA ARG A 85 -28.28 -10.38 -13.49
C ARG A 85 -27.10 -9.73 -12.77
N GLN A 86 -26.53 -10.45 -11.79
CA GLN A 86 -25.30 -10.04 -11.10
C GLN A 86 -24.08 -10.58 -11.85
N VAL A 87 -23.13 -9.71 -12.18
CA VAL A 87 -21.83 -10.12 -12.73
C VAL A 87 -20.72 -9.78 -11.73
N GLN A 88 -19.84 -10.73 -11.45
CA GLN A 88 -18.67 -10.50 -10.61
C GLN A 88 -17.54 -9.90 -11.46
N HIS A 89 -17.21 -8.63 -11.22
CA HIS A 89 -16.06 -7.97 -11.85
C HIS A 89 -14.99 -7.69 -10.79
N TYR A 90 -13.73 -8.02 -11.10
CA TYR A 90 -12.59 -7.65 -10.27
C TYR A 90 -12.02 -6.32 -10.78
N ASN A 91 -11.95 -5.30 -9.94
CA ASN A 91 -11.24 -4.08 -10.30
C ASN A 91 -9.74 -4.36 -10.19
N THR A 92 -9.10 -4.73 -11.31
CA THR A 92 -7.64 -4.78 -11.41
C THR A 92 -7.13 -3.35 -11.29
N ALA A 93 -6.49 -3.03 -10.17
CA ALA A 93 -5.91 -1.71 -9.96
C ALA A 93 -4.84 -1.43 -11.05
N GLY A 94 -5.25 -0.73 -12.12
CA GLY A 94 -4.40 -0.36 -13.24
C GLY A 94 -5.05 -0.28 -14.64
N GLY A 95 -6.38 -0.36 -14.78
CA GLY A 95 -7.02 -0.25 -16.09
C GLY A 95 -7.21 1.19 -16.58
N LYS A 96 -6.16 1.84 -17.11
CA LYS A 96 -6.39 2.85 -18.17
C LYS A 96 -6.73 2.06 -19.44
N LYS A 97 -7.99 2.16 -19.89
CA LYS A 97 -8.34 1.83 -21.26
C LYS A 97 -7.53 2.73 -22.19
N LEU A 98 -6.68 2.13 -23.03
CA LEU A 98 -6.32 2.69 -24.33
C LEU A 98 -7.49 2.50 -25.29
#